data_AF-A0A950FJV2-F1
#
_entry.id   AF-A0A950FJV2-F1
#
_cell.length_a   1.000
_cell.length_b   1.000
_cell.length_c   1.000
_cell.angle_alpha   90.00
_cell.angle_beta   90.00
_cell.angle_gamma   90.00
#
_symmetry.space_group_name_H-M   'P 1'
#
loop_
_entity.id
_entity.type
_entity.pdbx_description
1 polymer ?
#
loop_
_entity_poly.entity_id
_entity_poly.type
_entity_poly.pdbx_seq_one_letter_code
_entity_poly.pdbx_strand_id
1 'polypeptide(L)'
;MDAVINPMVEYLNSLRTQQQSSNSTYIYEARKDFLQSLQRRAPWFPGEERLYIRTRLDSLVEDLASGRLRTRIVLLTGDAGDGKTALCAALARRLGFASDLQPETIVRSWRIIKDASEIEEDVLAQRVEAQLQGASNEVLIVAINEGRLRRLFHRVSGRVQKVWLEVVQPALEGWLDKSRAETLNAAMEREQVLVVNFRHRFHLRAVTPSLLESWTPRLLWEDGLACGDCPARVRCPIVANVEDLRSQNVRSRIADVLAYSHFSGQRLPFRRLQAVLALATTGGLSCTDVQSSSTEDASSVTLLRHRYYNTLFLRDELRAPVLVRPEPIARSFAGTDPGGFVIPDLDRRIGDLFGPQREQPRWNGDEPLPRMEAEAVGSLRQRLLPGQLGADIQEVQIDLSRLTRSIRRWAMFVSNVSSEMTWCRALELVEGYAEGRDRSSDALKAIVVEAINHLHRVEGIKTTNITENQIDAAGFRTPARQVLELNLGIEFSATLRCGPQLPRIVQEYLEGSPSEIYLAAASIDHPENPVLLALDARLVEIFLSVSSGFVAWQGLGTYRRALSRFHAQLLVLSQRAGHEPRVTIRSGDKHYGVSVDTTGTSPQLRMEAEG
;
A
#
# COMPACT_ATOMS: atom_id res chain seq x y z
N MET A 1 -0.36 42.13 12.51
CA MET A 1 -0.46 41.11 13.58
C MET A 1 0.46 39.98 13.17
N ASP A 2 1.33 39.52 14.07
CA ASP A 2 2.14 38.34 13.80
C ASP A 2 1.23 37.13 13.67
N ALA A 3 1.47 36.29 12.67
CA ALA A 3 0.67 35.10 12.44
C ALA A 3 0.81 34.16 13.64
N VAL A 4 -0.32 33.66 14.15
CA VAL A 4 -0.29 32.67 15.24
C VAL A 4 0.17 31.34 14.66
N ILE A 5 1.31 30.81 15.13
CA ILE A 5 1.91 29.59 14.58
C ILE A 5 1.76 28.43 15.57
N ASN A 6 1.25 27.29 15.08
CA ASN A 6 1.26 26.04 15.82
C ASN A 6 2.53 25.22 15.46
N PRO A 7 3.42 24.94 16.43
CA PRO A 7 4.63 24.14 16.21
C PRO A 7 4.35 22.74 15.62
N MET A 8 3.18 22.15 15.90
CA MET A 8 2.79 20.87 15.34
C MET A 8 2.59 20.93 13.82
N VAL A 9 2.11 22.06 13.29
CA VAL A 9 1.96 22.27 11.84
C VAL A 9 3.33 22.37 11.18
N GLU A 10 4.29 23.07 11.79
CA GLU A 10 5.67 23.11 11.30
C GLU A 10 6.31 21.71 11.34
N TYR A 11 6.14 20.98 12.44
CA TYR A 11 6.63 19.63 12.59
C TYR A 11 6.06 18.68 11.53
N LEU A 12 4.75 18.66 11.33
CA LEU A 12 4.14 17.79 10.33
C LEU A 12 4.56 18.16 8.90
N ASN A 13 4.59 19.45 8.57
CA ASN A 13 5.05 19.87 7.24
C ASN A 13 6.52 19.50 6.99
N SER A 14 7.36 19.49 8.03
CA SER A 14 8.76 19.04 7.94
C SER A 14 8.92 17.56 7.57
N LEU A 15 7.90 16.73 7.78
CA LEU A 15 7.90 15.30 7.44
C LEU A 15 7.58 15.03 5.96
N ARG A 16 7.11 16.05 5.22
CA ARG A 16 6.71 15.91 3.81
C ARG A 16 7.93 15.75 2.91
N THR A 17 7.78 15.00 1.80
CA THR A 17 8.94 14.74 0.90
C THR A 17 9.09 15.79 -0.20
N GLN A 18 8.06 16.61 -0.45
CA GLN A 18 7.96 17.48 -1.64
C GLN A 18 8.14 18.99 -1.36
N GLN A 19 8.40 19.40 -0.12
CA GLN A 19 8.64 20.82 0.20
C GLN A 19 10.08 21.22 -0.17
N GLN A 20 10.23 22.24 -1.02
CA GLN A 20 11.52 22.69 -1.58
C GLN A 20 12.51 23.24 -0.54
N SER A 21 12.01 23.72 0.61
CA SER A 21 12.81 24.22 1.74
C SER A 21 13.16 23.14 2.76
N SER A 22 12.46 22.00 2.75
CA SER A 22 12.76 20.85 3.59
C SER A 22 13.53 19.83 2.76
N ASN A 23 14.85 19.79 2.89
CA ASN A 23 15.58 18.59 2.53
C ASN A 23 15.06 17.47 3.44
N SER A 24 14.09 16.67 2.95
CA SER A 24 13.46 15.60 3.74
C SER A 24 14.47 14.55 4.22
N THR A 25 15.64 14.47 3.58
CA THR A 25 16.82 13.73 4.07
C THR A 25 17.46 14.40 5.29
N TYR A 26 17.64 15.73 5.24
CA TYR A 26 18.25 16.54 6.30
C TYR A 26 17.45 16.51 7.60
N ILE A 27 16.11 16.54 7.54
CA ILE A 27 15.28 16.60 8.76
C ILE A 27 15.21 15.27 9.50
N TYR A 28 15.45 14.11 8.87
CA TYR A 28 15.53 12.85 9.63
C TYR A 28 16.86 12.70 10.36
N GLU A 29 17.95 13.16 9.74
CA GLU A 29 19.29 13.17 10.35
C GLU A 29 19.41 14.26 11.42
N ALA A 30 18.80 15.43 11.19
CA ALA A 30 18.74 16.55 12.12
C ALA A 30 17.40 16.64 12.87
N ARG A 31 16.62 15.55 12.98
CA ARG A 31 15.28 15.57 13.59
C ARG A 31 15.34 16.07 15.03
N LYS A 32 16.37 15.62 15.74
CA LYS A 32 16.66 16.02 17.12
C LYS A 32 16.89 17.52 17.22
N ASP A 33 17.74 18.08 16.37
CA ASP A 33 18.05 19.52 16.36
C ASP A 33 16.83 20.36 15.99
N PHE A 34 16.04 19.89 15.03
CA PHE A 34 14.80 20.53 14.63
C PHE A 34 13.78 20.53 15.78
N LEU A 35 13.55 19.38 16.44
CA LEU A 35 12.67 19.28 17.60
C LEU A 35 13.17 20.16 18.76
N GLN A 36 14.48 20.18 19.04
CA GLN A 36 15.06 21.06 20.05
C GLN A 36 14.87 22.54 19.69
N SER A 37 14.94 22.91 18.40
CA SER A 37 14.65 24.28 17.95
C SER A 37 13.18 24.65 18.14
N LEU A 38 12.26 23.70 17.92
CA LEU A 38 10.83 23.88 18.17
C LEU A 38 10.56 24.04 19.67
N GLN A 39 11.13 23.18 20.51
CA GLN A 39 10.95 23.24 21.97
C GLN A 39 11.54 24.51 22.60
N ARG A 40 12.62 25.06 22.03
CA ARG A 40 13.13 26.38 22.44
C ARG A 40 12.12 27.51 22.21
N ARG A 41 11.34 27.45 21.13
CA ARG A 41 10.28 28.43 20.81
C ARG A 41 8.95 28.12 21.48
N ALA A 42 8.68 26.84 21.71
CA ALA A 42 7.44 26.33 22.31
C ALA A 42 7.78 25.23 23.33
N PRO A 43 8.10 25.59 24.59
CA PRO A 43 8.52 24.63 25.62
C PRO A 43 7.50 23.54 25.95
N TRP A 44 6.22 23.78 25.64
CA TRP A 44 5.13 22.81 25.81
C TRP A 44 5.11 21.73 24.72
N PHE A 45 5.83 21.92 23.60
CA PHE A 45 5.82 21.00 22.48
C PHE A 45 6.47 19.66 22.87
N PRO A 46 5.84 18.52 22.55
CA PRO A 46 6.34 17.20 22.96
C PRO A 46 7.73 16.91 22.41
N GLY A 47 8.54 16.22 23.21
CA GLY A 47 9.83 15.69 22.79
C GLY A 47 9.70 14.47 21.89
N GLU A 48 10.85 13.96 21.43
CA GLU A 48 10.93 12.81 20.55
C GLU A 48 10.24 11.58 21.16
N GLU A 49 10.37 11.37 22.48
CA GLU A 49 9.81 10.25 23.22
C GLU A 49 8.28 10.20 23.18
N ARG A 50 7.60 11.35 23.14
CA ARG A 50 6.13 11.43 23.05
C ARG A 50 5.62 11.32 21.60
N LEU A 51 6.42 11.75 20.63
CA LEU A 51 6.12 11.66 19.20
C LEU A 51 6.56 10.32 18.58
N TYR A 52 7.26 9.49 19.33
CA TYR A 52 7.73 8.19 18.90
C TYR A 52 6.62 7.15 18.96
N ILE A 53 6.43 6.43 17.85
CA ILE A 53 5.50 5.30 17.79
C ILE A 53 6.29 4.01 17.95
N ARG A 54 5.95 3.26 19.00
CA ARG A 54 6.52 1.93 19.23
C ARG A 54 6.09 0.96 18.14
N THR A 55 7.01 0.11 17.75
CA THR A 55 6.91 -0.91 16.71
C THR A 55 7.50 -2.22 17.23
N ARG A 56 7.36 -3.32 16.49
CA ARG A 56 8.01 -4.59 16.86
C ARG A 56 9.53 -4.53 16.82
N LEU A 57 10.09 -3.55 16.10
CA LEU A 57 11.53 -3.30 16.07
C LEU A 57 12.07 -2.85 17.43
N ASP A 58 11.26 -2.24 18.29
CA ASP A 58 11.68 -1.89 19.64
C ASP A 58 12.01 -3.14 20.46
N SER A 59 11.25 -4.22 20.30
CA SER A 59 11.54 -5.51 20.93
C SER A 59 12.87 -6.09 20.42
N LEU A 60 13.19 -5.91 19.14
CA LEU A 60 14.49 -6.32 18.59
C LEU A 60 15.63 -5.54 19.25
N VAL A 61 15.47 -4.23 19.41
CA VAL A 61 16.48 -3.40 20.09
C VAL A 61 16.70 -3.87 21.54
N GLU A 62 15.63 -4.16 22.27
CA GLU A 62 15.72 -4.68 23.64
C GLU A 62 16.40 -6.06 23.71
N ASP A 63 16.06 -6.96 22.80
CA ASP A 63 16.61 -8.33 22.79
C ASP A 63 18.07 -8.37 22.35
N LEU A 64 18.48 -7.50 21.42
CA LEU A 64 19.88 -7.30 21.05
C LEU A 64 20.66 -6.69 22.23
N ALA A 65 20.15 -5.60 22.83
CA ALA A 65 20.85 -4.90 23.91
C ALA A 65 20.98 -5.74 25.20
N SER A 66 20.00 -6.58 25.49
CA SER A 66 20.01 -7.49 26.65
C SER A 66 20.80 -8.78 26.41
N GLY A 67 21.21 -9.06 25.17
CA GLY A 67 21.86 -10.31 24.80
C GLY A 67 20.94 -11.54 24.81
N ARG A 68 19.62 -11.34 24.83
CA ARG A 68 18.62 -12.40 24.70
C ARG A 68 18.74 -13.06 23.32
N LEU A 69 18.96 -12.24 22.28
CA LEU A 69 19.20 -12.73 20.93
C LEU A 69 20.70 -12.99 20.72
N ARG A 70 21.09 -14.27 20.65
CA ARG A 70 22.48 -14.67 20.44
C ARG A 70 22.84 -14.59 18.96
N THR A 71 23.43 -13.46 18.56
CA THR A 71 23.89 -13.23 17.18
C THR A 71 25.28 -12.59 17.17
N ARG A 72 26.07 -12.93 16.14
CA ARG A 72 27.39 -12.33 15.88
C ARG A 72 27.31 -11.19 14.89
N ILE A 73 26.33 -11.24 13.99
CA ILE A 73 26.14 -10.26 12.95
C ILE A 73 24.65 -10.03 12.68
N VAL A 74 24.26 -8.77 12.63
CA VAL A 74 22.92 -8.31 12.28
C VAL A 74 23.01 -7.51 10.99
N LEU A 75 22.37 -8.00 9.94
CA LEU A 75 22.26 -7.32 8.65
C LEU A 75 20.86 -6.72 8.52
N LEU A 76 20.77 -5.39 8.52
CA LEU A 76 19.53 -4.67 8.26
C LEU A 76 19.50 -4.25 6.79
N THR A 77 18.51 -4.71 6.03
CA THR A 77 18.38 -4.45 4.60
C THR A 77 16.97 -4.04 4.19
N GLY A 78 16.83 -3.28 3.10
CA GLY A 78 15.57 -2.72 2.63
C GLY A 78 15.78 -1.40 1.91
N ASP A 79 14.69 -0.68 1.66
CA ASP A 79 14.68 0.59 0.95
C ASP A 79 15.06 1.79 1.86
N ALA A 80 15.29 2.95 1.24
CA ALA A 80 15.49 4.19 1.96
C ALA A 80 14.21 4.60 2.70
N GLY A 81 14.33 4.92 4.00
CA GLY A 81 13.20 5.33 4.83
C GLY A 81 12.47 4.19 5.56
N ASP A 82 12.98 2.95 5.50
CA ASP A 82 12.40 1.79 6.22
C ASP A 82 12.73 1.75 7.72
N GLY A 83 13.70 2.55 8.17
CA GLY A 83 14.08 2.67 9.58
C GLY A 83 15.37 1.95 9.98
N LYS A 84 16.19 1.47 9.03
CA LYS A 84 17.49 0.79 9.30
C LYS A 84 18.40 1.63 10.22
N THR A 85 18.68 2.88 9.83
CA THR A 85 19.52 3.80 10.60
C THR A 85 18.90 4.20 11.94
N ALA A 86 17.57 4.31 12.00
CA ALA A 86 16.85 4.60 13.24
C ALA A 86 16.98 3.44 14.25
N LEU A 87 16.97 2.19 13.78
CA LEU A 87 17.22 1.02 14.62
C LEU A 87 18.65 1.01 15.19
N CYS A 88 19.65 1.32 14.36
CA CYS A 88 21.05 1.47 14.82
C CYS A 88 21.17 2.53 15.92
N ALA A 89 20.54 3.70 15.74
CA ALA A 89 20.53 4.77 16.74
C ALA A 89 19.80 4.35 18.03
N ALA A 90 18.66 3.67 17.91
CA ALA A 90 17.92 3.15 19.05
C ALA A 90 18.74 2.14 19.87
N LEU A 91 19.43 1.21 19.18
CA LEU A 91 20.33 0.26 19.83
C LEU A 91 21.49 0.96 20.55
N ALA A 92 22.16 1.91 19.90
CA ALA A 92 23.24 2.68 20.52
C ALA A 92 22.78 3.40 21.79
N ARG A 93 21.62 4.09 21.73
CA ARG A 93 21.03 4.74 22.91
C ARG A 93 20.71 3.76 24.01
N ARG A 94 20.15 2.58 23.66
CA ARG A 94 19.83 1.54 24.64
C ARG A 94 21.07 0.96 25.32
N LEU A 95 22.20 0.94 24.62
CA LEU A 95 23.53 0.60 25.14
C LEU A 95 24.20 1.75 25.92
N GLY A 96 23.53 2.90 26.08
CA GLY A 96 24.02 4.04 26.85
C GLY A 96 24.86 5.04 26.05
N PHE A 97 24.83 4.99 24.71
CA PHE A 97 25.50 5.95 23.86
C PHE A 97 24.61 7.17 23.60
N ALA A 98 25.05 8.36 24.02
CA ALA A 98 24.26 9.59 23.95
C ALA A 98 24.64 10.52 22.78
N SER A 99 25.78 10.27 22.13
CA SER A 99 26.29 11.07 21.00
C SER A 99 25.70 10.61 19.66
N ASP A 100 25.91 11.40 18.62
CA ASP A 100 25.48 11.03 17.27
C ASP A 100 26.38 9.95 16.68
N LEU A 101 25.76 8.99 16.01
CA LEU A 101 26.48 7.90 15.35
C LEU A 101 27.33 8.43 14.19
N GLN A 102 28.62 8.13 14.24
CA GLN A 102 29.52 8.23 13.09
C GLN A 102 29.23 7.08 12.10
N PRO A 103 29.72 7.14 10.85
CA PRO A 103 29.53 6.07 9.86
C PRO A 103 29.78 4.68 10.44
N GLU A 104 30.85 4.56 11.22
CA GLU A 104 31.18 3.42 12.07
C GLU A 104 31.33 3.89 13.52
N THR A 105 30.63 3.25 14.45
CA THR A 105 30.67 3.59 15.89
C THR A 105 30.77 2.32 16.72
N ILE A 106 31.69 2.28 17.68
CA ILE A 106 31.81 1.18 18.63
C ILE A 106 31.18 1.60 19.96
N VAL A 107 30.23 0.79 20.45
CA VAL A 107 29.53 1.02 21.72
C VAL A 107 29.56 -0.27 22.54
N ARG A 108 30.30 -0.28 23.64
CA ARG A 108 30.56 -1.51 24.43
C ARG A 108 31.12 -2.61 23.51
N SER A 109 30.47 -3.76 23.45
CA SER A 109 30.82 -4.88 22.58
C SER A 109 30.13 -4.84 21.21
N TRP A 110 29.57 -3.70 20.79
CA TRP A 110 28.87 -3.57 19.51
C TRP A 110 29.64 -2.68 18.55
N ARG A 111 29.81 -3.15 17.31
CA ARG A 111 30.26 -2.35 16.18
C ARG A 111 29.05 -2.03 15.30
N ILE A 112 28.70 -0.75 15.23
CA ILE A 112 27.51 -0.25 14.54
C ILE A 112 27.94 0.48 13.28
N ILE A 113 27.53 -0.05 12.12
CA ILE A 113 27.67 0.62 10.82
C ILE A 113 26.27 1.13 10.44
N LYS A 114 26.06 2.45 10.63
CA LYS A 114 24.73 3.09 10.54
C LYS A 114 24.23 3.26 9.09
N ASP A 115 25.18 3.37 8.16
CA ASP A 115 24.95 3.38 6.73
C ASP A 115 26.20 2.82 6.04
N ALA A 116 26.06 1.61 5.49
CA ALA A 116 27.11 0.98 4.71
C ALA A 116 27.50 1.81 3.49
N SER A 117 26.67 2.76 3.01
CA SER A 117 26.97 3.66 1.89
C SER A 117 28.22 4.53 2.14
N GLU A 118 28.47 4.88 3.41
CA GLU A 118 29.54 5.79 3.86
C GLU A 118 30.88 5.08 4.16
N ILE A 119 30.93 3.75 4.08
CA ILE A 119 32.13 2.95 4.31
C ILE A 119 32.66 2.44 2.97
N GLU A 120 33.98 2.40 2.78
CA GLU A 120 34.58 1.79 1.59
C GLU A 120 34.24 0.29 1.48
N GLU A 121 33.96 -0.19 0.27
CA GLU A 121 33.40 -1.54 0.06
C GLU A 121 34.34 -2.65 0.53
N ASP A 122 35.65 -2.52 0.28
CA ASP A 122 36.64 -3.51 0.69
C ASP A 122 36.84 -3.53 2.21
N VAL A 123 36.76 -2.37 2.86
CA VAL A 123 36.80 -2.27 4.33
C VAL A 123 35.59 -2.96 4.94
N LEU A 124 34.39 -2.69 4.41
CA LEU A 124 33.16 -3.31 4.87
C LEU A 124 33.20 -4.84 4.69
N ALA A 125 33.70 -5.33 3.55
CA ALA A 125 33.87 -6.75 3.30
C ALA A 125 34.79 -7.38 4.35
N GLN A 126 35.97 -6.80 4.59
CA GLN A 126 36.92 -7.27 5.61
C GLN A 126 36.29 -7.33 7.01
N ARG A 127 35.47 -6.33 7.40
CA ARG A 127 34.75 -6.34 8.69
C ARG A 127 33.77 -7.51 8.79
N VAL A 128 32.98 -7.73 7.74
CA VAL A 128 31.99 -8.83 7.69
C VAL A 128 32.71 -10.18 7.72
N GLU A 129 33.79 -10.34 6.94
CA GLU A 129 34.58 -11.58 6.91
C GLU A 129 35.23 -11.87 8.27
N ALA A 130 35.89 -10.90 8.89
CA ALA A 130 36.52 -11.06 10.19
C ALA A 130 35.50 -11.48 11.26
N GLN A 131 34.30 -10.89 11.23
CA GLN A 131 33.22 -11.22 12.16
C GLN A 131 32.73 -12.67 11.99
N LEU A 132 32.52 -13.10 10.74
CA LEU A 132 32.05 -14.45 10.43
C LEU A 132 33.11 -15.52 10.67
N GLN A 133 34.40 -15.17 10.59
CA GLN A 133 35.52 -16.08 10.82
C GLN A 133 35.81 -16.35 12.29
N GLY A 134 35.29 -15.56 13.22
CA GLY A 134 35.65 -15.74 14.63
C GLY A 134 36.58 -14.68 15.21
N ALA A 135 37.11 -13.77 14.39
CA ALA A 135 38.26 -12.95 14.76
C ALA A 135 37.94 -11.80 15.72
N SER A 136 36.65 -11.51 15.95
CA SER A 136 36.19 -10.48 16.87
C SER A 136 35.19 -11.04 17.88
N ASN A 137 35.29 -10.52 19.11
CA ASN A 137 34.34 -10.75 20.20
C ASN A 137 33.20 -9.71 20.23
N GLU A 138 33.25 -8.71 19.35
CA GLU A 138 32.18 -7.73 19.19
C GLU A 138 30.99 -8.35 18.44
N VAL A 139 29.80 -7.74 18.52
CA VAL A 139 28.67 -8.01 17.63
C VAL A 139 28.62 -6.91 16.57
N LEU A 140 28.56 -7.30 15.30
CA LEU A 140 28.50 -6.37 14.17
C LEU A 140 27.04 -6.13 13.77
N ILE A 141 26.59 -4.88 13.69
CA ILE A 141 25.33 -4.52 13.05
C ILE A 141 25.58 -3.60 11.86
N VAL A 142 25.01 -3.95 10.72
CA VAL A 142 25.21 -3.23 9.46
C VAL A 142 23.87 -2.87 8.84
N ALA A 143 23.59 -1.58 8.72
CA ALA A 143 22.52 -1.06 7.88
C ALA A 143 23.03 -0.91 6.44
N ILE A 144 22.48 -1.69 5.53
CA ILE A 144 22.97 -1.81 4.16
C ILE A 144 21.81 -1.89 3.16
N ASN A 145 21.97 -1.31 1.97
CA ASN A 145 21.01 -1.49 0.90
C ASN A 145 21.22 -2.84 0.21
N GLU A 146 20.14 -3.51 -0.21
CA GLU A 146 20.18 -4.86 -0.79
C GLU A 146 21.19 -5.00 -1.94
N GLY A 147 21.21 -4.03 -2.87
CA GLY A 147 22.14 -4.07 -4.01
C GLY A 147 23.61 -4.00 -3.60
N ARG A 148 23.93 -3.23 -2.54
CA ARG A 148 25.30 -3.16 -1.99
C ARG A 148 25.66 -4.44 -1.24
N LEU A 149 24.69 -5.00 -0.50
CA LEU A 149 24.86 -6.27 0.20
C LEU A 149 25.17 -7.41 -0.77
N ARG A 150 24.45 -7.51 -1.91
CA ARG A 150 24.74 -8.49 -2.97
C ARG A 150 26.15 -8.34 -3.54
N ARG A 151 26.61 -7.11 -3.79
CA ARG A 151 27.97 -6.86 -4.30
C ARG A 151 29.06 -7.25 -3.30
N LEU A 152 28.86 -6.95 -2.03
CA LEU A 152 29.82 -7.29 -0.97
C LEU A 152 30.12 -8.79 -0.95
N PHE A 153 29.09 -9.62 -1.05
CA PHE A 153 29.24 -11.07 -1.01
C PHE A 153 29.67 -11.72 -2.34
N HIS A 154 29.80 -10.96 -3.43
CA HIS A 154 30.48 -11.48 -4.63
C HIS A 154 32.01 -11.50 -4.48
N ARG A 155 32.56 -10.81 -3.47
CA ARG A 155 34.02 -10.68 -3.27
C ARG A 155 34.58 -11.58 -2.17
N VAL A 156 33.71 -12.22 -1.40
CA VAL A 156 34.08 -13.04 -0.24
C VAL A 156 34.23 -14.51 -0.62
N SER A 157 35.03 -15.26 0.13
CA SER A 157 35.31 -16.68 -0.17
C SER A 157 35.24 -17.58 1.07
N GLY A 158 35.27 -18.90 0.85
CA GLY A 158 35.32 -19.90 1.92
C GLY A 158 34.06 -19.91 2.80
N ARG A 159 34.24 -19.85 4.13
CA ARG A 159 33.14 -19.90 5.12
C ARG A 159 32.09 -18.80 4.89
N VAL A 160 32.54 -17.61 4.46
CA VAL A 160 31.66 -16.46 4.25
C VAL A 160 30.73 -16.69 3.07
N GLN A 161 31.22 -17.36 2.01
CA GLN A 161 30.42 -17.76 0.86
C GLN A 161 29.34 -18.78 1.24
N LYS A 162 29.63 -19.69 2.19
CA LYS A 162 28.63 -20.63 2.72
C LYS A 162 27.50 -19.89 3.43
N VAL A 163 27.84 -18.96 4.33
CA VAL A 163 26.85 -18.12 5.05
C VAL A 163 26.01 -17.30 4.07
N TRP A 164 26.62 -16.80 2.99
CA TRP A 164 25.87 -16.13 1.93
C TRP A 164 24.80 -17.03 1.32
N LEU A 165 25.18 -18.21 0.84
CA LEU A 165 24.28 -19.13 0.13
C LEU A 165 23.19 -19.69 1.05
N GLU A 166 23.50 -19.95 2.32
CA GLU A 166 22.57 -20.59 3.26
C GLU A 166 21.69 -19.60 4.03
N VAL A 167 22.15 -18.36 4.25
CA VAL A 167 21.44 -17.38 5.10
C VAL A 167 21.11 -16.11 4.32
N VAL A 168 22.12 -15.40 3.83
CA VAL A 168 21.91 -14.03 3.35
C VAL A 168 21.14 -14.03 2.03
N GLN A 169 21.53 -14.84 1.04
CA GLN A 169 20.83 -14.92 -0.24
C GLN A 169 19.37 -15.34 -0.08
N PRO A 170 19.03 -16.42 0.65
CA PRO A 170 17.64 -16.79 0.91
C PRO A 170 16.83 -15.69 1.62
N ALA A 171 17.43 -14.98 2.59
CA ALA A 171 16.76 -13.88 3.30
C ALA A 171 16.48 -12.64 2.43
N LEU A 172 17.13 -12.53 1.27
CA LEU A 172 16.91 -11.46 0.29
C LEU A 172 15.92 -11.84 -0.81
N GLU A 173 15.38 -13.04 -0.81
CA GLU A 173 14.44 -13.46 -1.84
C GLU A 173 13.09 -12.74 -1.70
N GLY A 174 12.47 -12.44 -2.84
CA GLY A 174 11.13 -11.83 -2.84
C GLY A 174 10.07 -12.77 -2.26
N TRP A 175 10.28 -14.09 -2.45
CA TRP A 175 9.34 -15.13 -2.09
C TRP A 175 9.99 -16.19 -1.20
N LEU A 176 9.35 -16.45 -0.06
CA LEU A 176 9.69 -17.53 0.87
C LEU A 176 8.40 -18.25 1.26
N ASP A 177 8.31 -19.54 0.98
CA ASP A 177 7.25 -20.37 1.55
C ASP A 177 7.60 -20.81 2.99
N LYS A 178 6.67 -21.52 3.63
CA LYS A 178 6.83 -21.99 5.01
C LYS A 178 8.06 -22.88 5.20
N SER A 179 8.28 -23.85 4.31
CA SER A 179 9.39 -24.81 4.44
C SER A 179 10.75 -24.12 4.27
N ARG A 180 10.83 -23.17 3.34
CA ARG A 180 12.04 -22.36 3.13
C ARG A 180 12.29 -21.40 4.28
N ALA A 181 11.24 -20.81 4.87
CA ALA A 181 11.36 -19.97 6.06
C ALA A 181 11.86 -20.74 7.28
N GLU A 182 11.41 -21.98 7.48
CA GLU A 182 11.90 -22.89 8.53
C GLU A 182 13.38 -23.27 8.32
N THR A 183 13.76 -23.59 7.09
CA THR A 183 15.15 -23.88 6.72
C THR A 183 16.06 -22.67 6.97
N LEU A 184 15.61 -21.48 6.57
CA LEU A 184 16.32 -20.23 6.79
C LEU A 184 16.45 -19.90 8.28
N ASN A 185 15.41 -20.14 9.08
CA ASN A 185 15.46 -19.97 10.53
C ASN A 185 16.58 -20.81 11.15
N ALA A 186 16.63 -22.11 10.83
CA ALA A 186 17.65 -23.01 11.35
C ALA A 186 19.07 -22.61 10.89
N ALA A 187 19.22 -22.08 9.68
CA ALA A 187 20.49 -21.57 9.18
C ALA A 187 20.94 -20.29 9.91
N MET A 188 20.03 -19.33 10.15
CA MET A 188 20.30 -18.10 10.91
C MET A 188 20.77 -18.40 12.34
N GLU A 189 20.11 -19.33 13.03
CA GLU A 189 20.47 -19.76 14.38
C GLU A 189 21.83 -20.46 14.43
N ARG A 190 22.08 -21.39 13.51
CA ARG A 190 23.36 -22.14 13.42
C ARG A 190 24.54 -21.22 13.16
N GLU A 191 24.42 -20.31 12.19
CA GLU A 191 25.51 -19.42 11.82
C GLU A 191 25.59 -18.17 12.71
N GLN A 192 24.61 -17.97 13.60
CA GLN A 192 24.48 -16.79 14.46
C GLN A 192 24.42 -15.48 13.66
N VAL A 193 23.71 -15.51 12.53
CA VAL A 193 23.56 -14.42 11.57
C VAL A 193 22.08 -14.03 11.50
N LEU A 194 21.75 -12.81 11.88
CA LEU A 194 20.39 -12.28 11.75
C LEU A 194 20.30 -11.39 10.51
N VAL A 195 19.40 -11.70 9.58
CA VAL A 195 19.08 -10.83 8.45
C VAL A 195 17.67 -10.31 8.60
N VAL A 196 17.53 -9.00 8.79
CA VAL A 196 16.24 -8.31 8.91
C VAL A 196 15.98 -7.58 7.60
N ASN A 197 15.13 -8.16 6.76
CA ASN A 197 14.73 -7.57 5.49
C ASN A 197 13.43 -6.79 5.62
N PHE A 198 13.55 -5.47 5.68
CA PHE A 198 12.43 -4.53 5.83
C PHE A 198 11.50 -4.52 4.61
N ARG A 199 11.92 -5.10 3.48
CA ARG A 199 11.09 -5.29 2.28
C ARG A 199 9.79 -6.05 2.57
N HIS A 200 9.81 -6.90 3.59
CA HIS A 200 8.70 -7.75 4.02
C HIS A 200 7.85 -7.13 5.14
N ARG A 201 8.14 -5.88 5.52
CA ARG A 201 7.48 -5.18 6.61
C ARG A 201 6.13 -4.59 6.17
N PHE A 202 5.06 -5.02 6.82
CA PHE A 202 3.71 -4.49 6.71
C PHE A 202 3.29 -3.79 8.01
N HIS A 203 3.70 -2.54 8.19
CA HIS A 203 3.48 -1.78 9.42
C HIS A 203 2.22 -0.90 9.41
N LEU A 204 1.50 -0.84 8.28
CA LEU A 204 0.43 0.14 8.05
C LEU A 204 -0.72 0.04 9.07
N ARG A 205 -1.14 -1.19 9.41
CA ARG A 205 -2.22 -1.46 10.37
C ARG A 205 -1.88 -1.02 11.80
N ALA A 206 -0.64 -1.25 12.23
CA ALA A 206 -0.20 -0.93 13.59
C ALA A 206 0.20 0.55 13.74
N VAL A 207 0.87 1.11 12.73
CA VAL A 207 1.51 2.42 12.82
C VAL A 207 0.55 3.56 12.46
N THR A 208 -0.31 3.39 11.45
CA THR A 208 -1.18 4.48 10.96
C THR A 208 -2.09 5.05 12.06
N PRO A 209 -2.87 4.21 12.78
CA PRO A 209 -3.76 4.73 13.82
C PRO A 209 -2.98 5.36 14.96
N SER A 210 -1.84 4.78 15.32
CA SER A 210 -0.96 5.24 16.41
C SER A 210 -0.31 6.60 16.10
N LEU A 211 0.17 6.80 14.87
CA LEU A 211 0.71 8.10 14.42
C LEU A 211 -0.36 9.18 14.53
N LEU A 212 -1.54 8.94 13.94
CA LEU A 212 -2.64 9.89 13.97
C LEU A 212 -3.12 10.15 15.40
N GLU A 213 -3.14 9.15 16.27
CA GLU A 213 -3.47 9.31 17.69
C GLU A 213 -2.46 10.22 18.41
N SER A 214 -1.17 10.02 18.16
CA SER A 214 -0.11 10.82 18.77
C SER A 214 -0.10 12.26 18.28
N TRP A 215 -0.58 12.49 17.06
CA TRP A 215 -0.54 13.80 16.41
C TRP A 215 -1.78 14.64 16.62
N THR A 216 -2.93 14.03 16.89
CA THR A 216 -4.21 14.71 17.03
C THR A 216 -4.71 14.98 18.47
N PRO A 217 -4.00 14.78 19.60
CA PRO A 217 -4.54 15.11 20.92
C PRO A 217 -4.92 16.59 21.02
N ARG A 218 -6.07 16.92 21.65
CA ARG A 218 -6.60 18.29 21.75
C ARG A 218 -5.62 19.31 22.33
N LEU A 219 -4.78 18.88 23.27
CA LEU A 219 -3.74 19.71 23.88
C LEU A 219 -2.73 20.29 22.87
N LEU A 220 -2.47 19.60 21.76
CA LEU A 220 -1.56 20.09 20.72
C LEU A 220 -2.25 21.06 19.74
N TRP A 221 -3.56 21.26 19.87
CA TRP A 221 -4.39 21.98 18.91
C TRP A 221 -5.35 22.93 19.64
N GLU A 222 -6.61 22.53 19.85
CA GLU A 222 -7.72 23.38 20.31
C GLU A 222 -7.56 23.92 21.72
N ASP A 223 -7.01 23.09 22.61
CA ASP A 223 -6.82 23.43 24.02
C ASP A 223 -5.44 24.09 24.25
N GLY A 224 -4.62 24.15 23.19
CA GLY A 224 -3.30 24.76 23.22
C GLY A 224 -3.34 26.25 22.90
N LEU A 225 -2.33 26.98 23.39
CA LEU A 225 -2.17 28.43 23.19
C LEU A 225 -2.08 28.84 21.71
N ALA A 226 -1.73 27.93 20.80
CA ALA A 226 -1.54 28.26 19.40
C ALA A 226 -2.86 28.29 18.60
N CYS A 227 -3.71 27.28 18.68
CA CYS A 227 -4.97 27.30 17.91
C CYS A 227 -6.15 27.83 18.70
N GLY A 228 -6.11 27.84 20.05
CA GLY A 228 -7.21 28.25 20.91
C GLY A 228 -7.81 29.61 20.54
N ASP A 229 -6.93 30.62 20.44
CA ASP A 229 -7.27 32.03 20.17
C ASP A 229 -7.01 32.44 18.71
N CYS A 230 -6.71 31.49 17.81
CA CYS A 230 -6.40 31.81 16.42
C CYS A 230 -7.66 32.33 15.71
N PRO A 231 -7.62 33.51 15.06
CA PRO A 231 -8.79 34.09 14.41
C PRO A 231 -9.31 33.24 13.24
N ALA A 232 -8.42 32.49 12.59
CA ALA A 232 -8.77 31.61 11.49
C ALA A 232 -9.27 30.22 11.92
N ARG A 233 -9.27 29.90 13.23
CA ARG A 233 -9.63 28.57 13.78
C ARG A 233 -10.94 28.03 13.21
N VAL A 234 -11.94 28.90 13.15
CA VAL A 234 -13.30 28.59 12.72
C VAL A 234 -13.36 28.05 11.29
N ARG A 235 -12.52 28.55 10.38
CA ARG A 235 -12.46 28.13 8.97
C ARG A 235 -11.20 27.35 8.62
N CYS A 236 -10.41 26.97 9.63
CA CYS A 236 -9.11 26.34 9.46
C CYS A 236 -9.26 24.88 8.99
N PRO A 237 -8.83 24.53 7.75
CA PRO A 237 -8.91 23.14 7.28
C PRO A 237 -8.04 22.19 8.12
N ILE A 238 -6.94 22.69 8.68
CA ILE A 238 -6.02 21.90 9.52
C ILE A 238 -6.73 21.42 10.78
N VAL A 239 -7.39 22.32 11.51
CA VAL A 239 -8.12 21.97 12.76
C VAL A 239 -9.26 21.02 12.43
N ALA A 240 -10.04 21.31 11.38
CA ALA A 240 -11.10 20.41 10.94
C ALA A 240 -10.58 19.00 10.59
N ASN A 241 -9.39 18.89 9.97
CA ASN A 241 -8.78 17.59 9.68
C ASN A 241 -8.40 16.85 10.97
N VAL A 242 -7.75 17.56 11.89
CA VAL A 242 -7.34 17.01 13.19
C VAL A 242 -8.54 16.48 13.97
N GLU A 243 -9.64 17.22 13.98
CA GLU A 243 -10.89 16.82 14.65
C GLU A 243 -11.40 15.48 14.10
N ASP A 244 -11.50 15.33 12.78
CA ASP A 244 -11.95 14.09 12.14
C ASP A 244 -10.98 12.93 12.35
N LEU A 245 -9.67 13.20 12.24
CA LEU A 245 -8.61 12.20 12.31
C LEU A 245 -8.46 11.59 13.71
N ARG A 246 -9.13 12.12 14.74
CA ARG A 246 -9.25 11.45 16.04
C ARG A 246 -10.15 10.23 16.00
N SER A 247 -11.16 10.25 15.13
CA SER A 247 -12.12 9.16 15.01
C SER A 247 -11.40 7.85 14.68
N GLN A 248 -11.63 6.82 15.50
CA GLN A 248 -11.04 5.50 15.28
C GLN A 248 -11.48 4.91 13.94
N ASN A 249 -12.73 5.15 13.52
CA ASN A 249 -13.25 4.71 12.23
C ASN A 249 -12.47 5.35 11.08
N VAL A 250 -12.29 6.69 11.12
CA VAL A 250 -11.52 7.42 10.10
C VAL A 250 -10.07 6.91 10.03
N ARG A 251 -9.40 6.74 11.18
CA ARG A 251 -8.03 6.21 11.24
C ARG A 251 -7.93 4.80 10.65
N SER A 252 -8.88 3.93 10.97
CA SER A 252 -8.95 2.56 10.42
C SER A 252 -9.16 2.57 8.90
N ARG A 253 -10.05 3.44 8.39
CA ARG A 253 -10.35 3.56 6.96
C ARG A 253 -9.18 4.15 6.16
N ILE A 254 -8.41 5.07 6.76
CA ILE A 254 -7.14 5.52 6.17
C ILE A 254 -6.15 4.35 6.11
N ALA A 255 -6.06 3.54 7.17
CA ALA A 255 -5.24 2.33 7.15
C ALA A 255 -5.69 1.33 6.08
N ASP A 256 -7.00 1.18 5.82
CA ASP A 256 -7.54 0.36 4.72
C ASP A 256 -7.05 0.86 3.35
N VAL A 257 -7.14 2.17 3.08
CA VAL A 257 -6.67 2.76 1.81
C VAL A 257 -5.18 2.49 1.59
N LEU A 258 -4.37 2.66 2.64
CA LEU A 258 -2.93 2.42 2.60
C LEU A 258 -2.62 0.93 2.45
N ALA A 259 -3.34 0.06 3.15
CA ALA A 259 -3.20 -1.40 3.05
C ALA A 259 -3.58 -1.92 1.66
N TYR A 260 -4.68 -1.43 1.07
CA TYR A 260 -5.04 -1.76 -0.31
C TYR A 260 -3.92 -1.39 -1.29
N SER A 261 -3.31 -0.20 -1.12
CA SER A 261 -2.15 0.18 -1.93
C SER A 261 -0.98 -0.80 -1.75
N HIS A 262 -0.72 -1.24 -0.53
CA HIS A 262 0.30 -2.26 -0.23
C HIS A 262 0.01 -3.59 -0.94
N PHE A 263 -1.19 -4.13 -0.80
CA PHE A 263 -1.64 -5.34 -1.48
C PHE A 263 -1.84 -5.16 -2.99
N SER A 264 -1.73 -3.94 -3.51
CA SER A 264 -1.63 -3.62 -4.96
C SER A 264 -0.19 -3.51 -5.44
N GLY A 265 0.79 -3.97 -4.64
CA GLY A 265 2.21 -4.01 -4.97
C GLY A 265 2.98 -2.72 -4.66
N GLN A 266 2.38 -1.75 -3.96
CA GLN A 266 3.02 -0.47 -3.66
C GLN A 266 3.61 -0.47 -2.24
N ARG A 267 4.93 -0.34 -2.15
CA ARG A 267 5.57 -0.21 -0.84
C ARG A 267 5.45 1.20 -0.27
N LEU A 268 5.16 1.27 1.02
CA LEU A 268 5.16 2.49 1.80
C LEU A 268 6.19 2.35 2.93
N PRO A 269 7.45 2.75 2.70
CA PRO A 269 8.40 2.92 3.78
C PRO A 269 7.86 3.88 4.84
N PHE A 270 8.31 3.74 6.08
CA PHE A 270 7.82 4.51 7.23
C PHE A 270 7.88 6.02 6.98
N ARG A 271 8.96 6.51 6.35
CA ARG A 271 9.09 7.92 5.95
C ARG A 271 7.96 8.38 5.02
N ARG A 272 7.60 7.57 4.02
CA ARG A 272 6.52 7.91 3.06
C ARG A 272 5.16 7.87 3.73
N LEU A 273 4.95 6.91 4.63
CA LEU A 273 3.75 6.85 5.46
C LEU A 273 3.57 8.15 6.25
N GLN A 274 4.60 8.58 6.97
CA GLN A 274 4.55 9.83 7.74
C GLN A 274 4.28 11.04 6.85
N ALA A 275 4.90 11.13 5.68
CA ALA A 275 4.67 12.22 4.73
C ALA A 275 3.22 12.31 4.25
N VAL A 276 2.61 11.18 3.87
CA VAL A 276 1.21 11.12 3.44
C VAL A 276 0.27 11.52 4.57
N LEU A 277 0.48 10.98 5.78
CA LEU A 277 -0.37 11.30 6.93
C LEU A 277 -0.21 12.76 7.36
N ALA A 278 0.99 13.31 7.29
CA ALA A 278 1.25 14.72 7.56
C ALA A 278 0.56 15.63 6.54
N LEU A 279 0.59 15.28 5.25
CA LEU A 279 -0.15 15.99 4.20
C LEU A 279 -1.67 15.92 4.46
N ALA A 280 -2.20 14.74 4.79
CA ALA A 280 -3.61 14.57 5.10
C ALA A 280 -4.03 15.37 6.35
N THR A 281 -3.17 15.44 7.36
CA THR A 281 -3.44 16.20 8.60
C THR A 281 -3.43 17.71 8.33
N THR A 282 -2.40 18.21 7.67
CA THR A 282 -2.22 19.67 7.44
C THR A 282 -2.96 20.20 6.22
N GLY A 283 -3.50 19.34 5.36
CA GLY A 283 -4.00 19.75 4.04
C GLY A 283 -2.91 20.33 3.13
N GLY A 284 -1.64 20.17 3.51
CA GLY A 284 -0.47 20.78 2.90
C GLY A 284 -0.26 22.26 3.21
N LEU A 285 -1.03 22.81 4.15
CA LEU A 285 -1.03 24.22 4.55
C LEU A 285 -0.10 24.47 5.75
N SER A 286 0.41 25.69 5.84
CA SER A 286 1.01 26.26 7.06
C SER A 286 0.02 27.16 7.81
N CYS A 287 0.34 27.56 9.04
CA CYS A 287 -0.50 28.50 9.79
C CYS A 287 -0.58 29.89 9.11
N THR A 288 0.47 30.32 8.42
CA THR A 288 0.48 31.57 7.64
C THR A 288 -0.42 31.47 6.41
N ASP A 289 -0.45 30.31 5.76
CA ASP A 289 -1.35 30.05 4.62
C ASP A 289 -2.81 30.12 5.04
N VAL A 290 -3.16 29.61 6.22
CA VAL A 290 -4.53 29.63 6.72
C VAL A 290 -4.98 31.04 7.12
N GLN A 291 -4.05 31.87 7.61
CA GLN A 291 -4.31 33.25 8.03
C GLN A 291 -4.13 34.28 6.89
N SER A 292 -3.85 33.82 5.66
CA SER A 292 -3.71 34.73 4.53
C SER A 292 -5.08 35.15 3.97
N SER A 293 -5.11 36.35 3.38
CA SER A 293 -6.33 36.87 2.72
C SER A 293 -6.83 35.93 1.63
N SER A 294 -5.94 35.22 0.93
CA SER A 294 -6.36 34.24 -0.10
C SER A 294 -7.20 33.10 0.45
N THR A 295 -6.94 32.67 1.68
CA THR A 295 -7.70 31.59 2.34
C THR A 295 -8.94 32.15 3.03
N GLU A 296 -8.85 33.36 3.58
CA GLU A 296 -9.98 34.08 4.16
C GLU A 296 -11.08 34.35 3.11
N ASP A 297 -10.69 34.77 1.91
CA ASP A 297 -11.62 35.08 0.81
C ASP A 297 -12.11 33.82 0.05
N ALA A 298 -11.45 32.67 0.24
CA ALA A 298 -11.80 31.44 -0.48
C ALA A 298 -13.18 30.90 -0.10
N SER A 299 -13.96 30.40 -1.06
CA SER A 299 -15.23 29.75 -0.77
C SER A 299 -15.06 28.46 0.04
N SER A 300 -16.05 28.07 0.86
CA SER A 300 -15.99 26.83 1.63
C SER A 300 -15.78 25.60 0.73
N VAL A 301 -16.37 25.55 -0.47
CA VAL A 301 -16.14 24.50 -1.48
C VAL A 301 -14.66 24.45 -1.90
N THR A 302 -14.01 25.59 -2.04
CA THR A 302 -12.58 25.68 -2.37
C THR A 302 -11.72 25.19 -1.20
N LEU A 303 -12.07 25.54 0.03
CA LEU A 303 -11.37 25.10 1.24
C LEU A 303 -11.48 23.57 1.46
N LEU A 304 -12.58 22.94 1.03
CA LEU A 304 -12.71 21.48 1.11
C LEU A 304 -11.57 20.72 0.43
N ARG A 305 -10.90 21.33 -0.56
CA ARG A 305 -9.75 20.69 -1.26
C ARG A 305 -8.57 20.40 -0.32
N HIS A 306 -8.48 21.10 0.82
CA HIS A 306 -7.46 20.89 1.86
C HIS A 306 -7.89 19.91 2.94
N ARG A 307 -9.09 19.31 2.83
CA ARG A 307 -9.56 18.31 3.79
C ARG A 307 -8.79 17.01 3.63
N TYR A 308 -8.63 16.26 4.72
CA TYR A 308 -7.79 15.05 4.75
C TYR A 308 -8.22 14.04 3.68
N TYR A 309 -9.53 13.86 3.49
CA TYR A 309 -10.09 12.92 2.53
C TYR A 309 -9.92 13.39 1.08
N ASN A 310 -9.67 14.67 0.82
CA ASN A 310 -9.36 15.19 -0.52
C ASN A 310 -7.85 15.17 -0.79
N THR A 311 -7.05 15.54 0.21
CA THR A 311 -5.59 15.61 0.10
C THR A 311 -4.93 14.23 0.07
N LEU A 312 -5.53 13.23 0.73
CA LEU A 312 -5.09 11.83 0.61
C LEU A 312 -5.12 11.35 -0.84
N PHE A 313 -6.13 11.76 -1.63
CA PHE A 313 -6.28 11.39 -3.05
C PHE A 313 -5.78 12.47 -4.02
N LEU A 314 -4.96 13.42 -3.56
CA LEU A 314 -4.44 14.49 -4.41
C LEU A 314 -3.43 13.91 -5.41
N ARG A 315 -3.72 14.02 -6.72
CA ARG A 315 -2.86 13.45 -7.79
C ARG A 315 -2.01 14.51 -8.50
N ASP A 316 -2.52 15.73 -8.52
CA ASP A 316 -1.95 16.88 -9.21
C ASP A 316 -1.77 18.04 -8.24
N GLU A 317 -0.94 19.00 -8.62
CA GLU A 317 -0.72 20.19 -7.81
C GLU A 317 -2.02 20.97 -7.61
N LEU A 318 -2.33 21.26 -6.35
CA LEU A 318 -3.38 22.18 -5.97
C LEU A 318 -2.81 23.59 -6.09
N ARG A 319 -3.26 24.44 -7.01
CA ARG A 319 -2.69 25.79 -7.18
C ARG A 319 -3.36 26.87 -6.34
N ALA A 320 -4.59 26.66 -5.92
CA ALA A 320 -5.43 27.65 -5.26
C ALA A 320 -6.26 27.00 -4.13
N PRO A 321 -6.48 27.69 -3.00
CA PRO A 321 -6.00 29.04 -2.68
C PRO A 321 -4.49 29.09 -2.43
N VAL A 322 -3.88 27.95 -2.11
CA VAL A 322 -2.44 27.83 -1.82
C VAL A 322 -1.85 26.66 -2.61
N LEU A 323 -0.60 26.81 -3.05
CA LEU A 323 0.11 25.77 -3.79
C LEU A 323 0.40 24.56 -2.89
N VAL A 324 -0.21 23.40 -3.17
CA VAL A 324 0.07 22.14 -2.49
C VAL A 324 0.49 21.08 -3.49
N ARG A 325 1.68 20.52 -3.30
CA ARG A 325 2.16 19.36 -4.06
C ARG A 325 1.71 18.06 -3.40
N PRO A 326 1.20 17.09 -4.18
CA PRO A 326 0.86 15.77 -3.67
C PRO A 326 2.11 14.97 -3.34
N GLU A 327 1.98 14.02 -2.41
CA GLU A 327 2.99 12.98 -2.23
C GLU A 327 2.96 12.02 -3.43
N PRO A 328 4.11 11.59 -4.00
CA PRO A 328 4.14 10.76 -5.21
C PRO A 328 3.30 9.47 -5.14
N ILE A 329 3.19 8.90 -3.94
CA ILE A 329 2.42 7.68 -3.66
C ILE A 329 0.91 7.88 -3.78
N ALA A 330 0.39 9.12 -3.72
CA ALA A 330 -1.04 9.38 -3.81
C ALA A 330 -1.68 8.90 -5.13
N ARG A 331 -0.89 8.82 -6.21
CA ARG A 331 -1.32 8.21 -7.49
C ARG A 331 -1.69 6.73 -7.35
N SER A 332 -1.08 6.02 -6.40
CA SER A 332 -1.37 4.62 -6.11
C SER A 332 -2.72 4.41 -5.43
N PHE A 333 -3.27 5.45 -4.78
CA PHE A 333 -4.58 5.42 -4.15
C PHE A 333 -5.73 5.68 -5.13
N ALA A 334 -5.42 5.88 -6.42
CA ALA A 334 -6.42 6.22 -7.42
C ALA A 334 -7.58 5.21 -7.55
N GLY A 335 -7.29 3.92 -7.34
CA GLY A 335 -8.30 2.85 -7.38
C GLY A 335 -9.25 2.86 -6.19
N THR A 336 -8.88 3.49 -5.08
CA THR A 336 -9.70 3.58 -3.86
C THR A 336 -10.35 4.95 -3.67
N ASP A 337 -10.24 5.84 -4.66
CA ASP A 337 -10.82 7.19 -4.61
C ASP A 337 -12.30 7.18 -5.03
N PRO A 338 -13.27 7.24 -4.10
CA PRO A 338 -14.70 7.24 -4.44
C PRO A 338 -15.13 8.53 -5.14
N GLY A 339 -14.32 9.59 -5.10
CA GLY A 339 -14.56 10.81 -5.87
C GLY A 339 -14.29 10.63 -7.37
N GLY A 340 -13.60 9.55 -7.77
CA GLY A 340 -13.31 9.23 -9.17
C GLY A 340 -14.46 8.55 -9.92
N PHE A 341 -15.45 8.03 -9.21
CA PHE A 341 -16.49 7.15 -9.77
C PHE A 341 -17.89 7.58 -9.31
N VAL A 342 -18.90 7.23 -10.11
CA VAL A 342 -20.32 7.41 -9.77
C VAL A 342 -20.75 6.24 -8.90
N ILE A 343 -21.42 6.55 -7.78
CA ILE A 343 -21.93 5.54 -6.84
C ILE A 343 -23.41 5.87 -6.64
N PRO A 344 -24.34 5.26 -7.40
CA PRO A 344 -25.72 5.75 -7.51
C PRO A 344 -26.44 5.95 -6.18
N ASP A 345 -26.31 5.01 -5.25
CA ASP A 345 -26.97 5.11 -3.95
C ASP A 345 -26.37 6.20 -3.07
N LEU A 346 -25.05 6.38 -3.12
CA LEU A 346 -24.35 7.46 -2.44
C LEU A 346 -24.70 8.82 -3.05
N ASP A 347 -24.80 8.87 -4.39
CA ASP A 347 -25.14 10.08 -5.13
C ASP A 347 -26.55 10.56 -4.89
N ARG A 348 -27.49 9.62 -4.74
CA ARG A 348 -28.85 9.95 -4.31
C ARG A 348 -28.87 10.61 -2.93
N ARG A 349 -28.13 10.02 -1.97
CA ARG A 349 -27.98 10.59 -0.61
C ARG A 349 -27.32 11.97 -0.62
N ILE A 350 -26.32 12.18 -1.49
CA ILE A 350 -25.71 13.49 -1.69
C ILE A 350 -26.73 14.48 -2.28
N GLY A 351 -27.54 14.03 -3.24
CA GLY A 351 -28.64 14.82 -3.81
C GLY A 351 -29.63 15.29 -2.74
N ASP A 352 -29.97 14.44 -1.78
CA ASP A 352 -30.86 14.77 -0.67
C ASP A 352 -30.34 15.91 0.21
N LEU A 353 -29.01 16.12 0.26
CA LEU A 353 -28.41 17.28 0.95
C LEU A 353 -28.80 18.62 0.32
N PHE A 354 -29.26 18.64 -0.92
CA PHE A 354 -29.72 19.84 -1.62
C PHE A 354 -31.25 19.99 -1.64
N GLY A 355 -31.98 19.09 -0.95
CA GLY A 355 -33.44 19.14 -0.81
C GLY A 355 -33.98 20.34 0.01
N PRO A 356 -35.32 20.46 0.16
CA PRO A 356 -35.98 21.60 0.79
C PRO A 356 -35.50 21.85 2.23
N GLN A 357 -35.42 23.14 2.58
CA GLN A 357 -34.59 23.72 3.65
C GLN A 357 -34.69 23.01 5.01
N ARG A 358 -33.63 22.30 5.38
CA ARG A 358 -33.25 22.05 6.78
C ARG A 358 -32.17 23.06 7.18
N GLU A 359 -32.29 23.63 8.38
CA GLU A 359 -31.32 24.59 8.96
C GLU A 359 -29.89 24.02 9.03
N GLN A 360 -29.74 22.70 9.18
CA GLN A 360 -28.46 22.01 9.11
C GLN A 360 -28.56 20.78 8.19
N PRO A 361 -27.68 20.66 7.16
CA PRO A 361 -27.63 19.47 6.33
C PRO A 361 -27.15 18.28 7.17
N ARG A 362 -27.87 17.15 7.05
CA ARG A 362 -27.59 15.91 7.77
C ARG A 362 -27.31 14.77 6.80
N TRP A 363 -26.27 14.00 7.08
CA TRP A 363 -25.95 12.75 6.42
C TRP A 363 -26.85 11.63 6.93
N ASN A 364 -27.42 10.83 6.01
CA ASN A 364 -28.37 9.75 6.32
C ASN A 364 -29.54 10.15 7.24
N GLY A 365 -29.92 11.44 7.28
CA GLY A 365 -31.00 11.95 8.14
C GLY A 365 -30.63 12.18 9.61
N ASP A 366 -29.61 11.49 10.13
CA ASP A 366 -29.32 11.43 11.57
C ASP A 366 -28.04 12.16 11.98
N GLU A 367 -27.00 12.17 11.14
CA GLU A 367 -25.68 12.71 11.50
C GLU A 367 -25.48 14.13 10.92
N PRO A 368 -25.14 15.15 11.72
CA PRO A 368 -24.81 16.47 11.18
C PRO A 368 -23.54 16.40 10.33
N LEU A 369 -23.52 17.10 9.20
CA LEU A 369 -22.28 17.29 8.45
C LEU A 369 -21.28 18.09 9.30
N PRO A 370 -19.96 17.84 9.17
CA PRO A 370 -18.98 18.72 9.77
C PRO A 370 -19.11 20.13 9.19
N ARG A 371 -18.71 21.11 9.98
CA ARG A 371 -19.04 22.52 9.75
C ARG A 371 -18.69 23.00 8.35
N MET A 372 -17.48 22.70 7.87
CA MET A 372 -16.99 23.20 6.58
C MET A 372 -17.78 22.60 5.41
N GLU A 373 -18.12 21.32 5.50
CA GLU A 373 -18.98 20.62 4.56
C GLU A 373 -20.41 21.17 4.60
N ALA A 374 -20.96 21.43 5.79
CA ALA A 374 -22.27 22.03 5.97
C ALA A 374 -22.35 23.45 5.36
N GLU A 375 -21.33 24.29 5.58
CA GLU A 375 -21.22 25.62 4.99
C GLU A 375 -21.10 25.55 3.46
N ALA A 376 -20.31 24.61 2.93
CA ALA A 376 -20.18 24.40 1.49
C ALA A 376 -21.51 23.97 0.84
N VAL A 377 -22.24 23.05 1.47
CA VAL A 377 -23.58 22.63 1.03
C VAL A 377 -24.57 23.80 1.10
N GLY A 378 -24.56 24.56 2.19
CA GLY A 378 -25.45 25.73 2.38
C GLY A 378 -25.21 26.82 1.33
N SER A 379 -23.95 27.17 1.09
CA SER A 379 -23.55 28.17 0.08
C SER A 379 -23.99 27.74 -1.33
N LEU A 380 -23.79 26.47 -1.69
CA LEU A 380 -24.19 25.99 -3.01
C LEU A 380 -25.72 25.87 -3.14
N ARG A 381 -26.43 25.48 -2.08
CA ARG A 381 -27.90 25.44 -2.05
C ARG A 381 -28.50 26.82 -2.33
N GLN A 382 -27.94 27.89 -1.74
CA GLN A 382 -28.39 29.26 -2.00
C GLN A 382 -28.24 29.63 -3.49
N ARG A 383 -27.09 29.29 -4.10
CA ARG A 383 -26.83 29.53 -5.53
C ARG A 383 -27.73 28.71 -6.47
N LEU A 384 -28.27 27.59 -6.00
CA LEU A 384 -29.18 26.72 -6.75
C LEU A 384 -30.65 27.15 -6.67
N LEU A 385 -31.00 28.16 -5.86
CA LEU A 385 -32.39 28.63 -5.75
C LEU A 385 -32.89 29.27 -7.06
N PRO A 386 -34.18 29.07 -7.42
CA PRO A 386 -34.78 29.74 -8.56
C PRO A 386 -34.61 31.26 -8.47
N GLY A 387 -34.08 31.89 -9.52
CA GLY A 387 -33.80 33.34 -9.55
C GLY A 387 -32.40 33.76 -9.10
N GLN A 388 -31.60 32.87 -8.50
CA GLN A 388 -30.17 33.09 -8.22
C GLN A 388 -29.22 32.33 -9.15
N LEU A 389 -29.74 31.42 -9.99
CA LEU A 389 -29.01 30.91 -11.16
C LEU A 389 -28.79 32.07 -12.16
N GLY A 390 -27.71 32.83 -11.96
CA GLY A 390 -27.25 33.87 -12.87
C GLY A 390 -26.43 33.31 -14.05
N ALA A 391 -25.63 34.18 -14.68
CA ALA A 391 -24.78 33.84 -15.83
C ALA A 391 -23.67 32.79 -15.55
N ASP A 392 -23.37 32.50 -14.28
CA ASP A 392 -22.27 31.64 -13.84
C ASP A 392 -22.65 30.16 -13.65
N ILE A 393 -23.57 29.64 -14.48
CA ILE A 393 -24.03 28.23 -14.42
C ILE A 393 -22.85 27.26 -14.50
N GLN A 394 -21.82 27.57 -15.30
CA GLN A 394 -20.63 26.73 -15.42
C GLN A 394 -19.85 26.65 -14.11
N GLU A 395 -19.71 27.74 -13.37
CA GLU A 395 -19.03 27.74 -12.07
C GLU A 395 -19.83 26.95 -11.03
N VAL A 396 -21.15 27.10 -11.02
CA VAL A 396 -22.04 26.31 -10.15
C VAL A 396 -21.91 24.82 -10.44
N GLN A 397 -21.87 24.42 -11.72
CA GLN A 397 -21.66 23.02 -12.12
C GLN A 397 -20.31 22.48 -11.67
N ILE A 398 -19.24 23.27 -11.82
CA ILE A 398 -17.89 22.90 -11.37
C ILE A 398 -17.87 22.71 -9.85
N ASP A 399 -18.45 23.65 -9.10
CA ASP A 399 -18.49 23.58 -7.64
C ASP A 399 -19.38 22.44 -7.14
N LEU A 400 -20.51 22.19 -7.79
CA LEU A 400 -21.36 21.03 -7.50
C LEU A 400 -20.59 19.72 -7.72
N SER A 401 -19.88 19.60 -8.85
CA SER A 401 -19.06 18.43 -9.12
C SER A 401 -17.97 18.23 -8.06
N ARG A 402 -17.26 19.32 -7.68
CA ARG A 402 -16.22 19.29 -6.64
C ARG A 402 -16.77 18.91 -5.27
N LEU A 403 -17.92 19.48 -4.90
CA LEU A 403 -18.57 19.19 -3.63
C LEU A 403 -19.05 17.75 -3.59
N THR A 404 -19.73 17.25 -4.63
CA THR A 404 -20.14 15.85 -4.73
C THR A 404 -18.95 14.91 -4.56
N ARG A 405 -17.84 15.13 -5.26
CA ARG A 405 -16.63 14.31 -5.11
C ARG A 405 -16.06 14.36 -3.68
N SER A 406 -16.08 15.54 -3.06
CA SER A 406 -15.61 15.73 -1.68
C SER A 406 -16.49 14.97 -0.68
N ILE A 407 -17.82 15.06 -0.81
CA ILE A 407 -18.75 14.35 0.07
C ILE A 407 -18.68 12.83 -0.14
N ARG A 408 -18.48 12.34 -1.38
CA ARG A 408 -18.24 10.89 -1.61
C ARG A 408 -17.02 10.39 -0.84
N ARG A 409 -15.92 11.14 -0.92
CA ARG A 409 -14.67 10.82 -0.20
C ARG A 409 -14.87 10.85 1.30
N TRP A 410 -15.46 11.92 1.82
CA TRP A 410 -15.77 12.03 3.24
C TRP A 410 -16.64 10.85 3.73
N ALA A 411 -17.73 10.56 3.02
CA ALA A 411 -18.66 9.49 3.36
C ALA A 411 -17.98 8.11 3.48
N MET A 412 -17.00 7.81 2.65
CA MET A 412 -16.23 6.57 2.72
C MET A 412 -15.48 6.40 4.06
N PHE A 413 -15.05 7.49 4.68
CA PHE A 413 -14.31 7.44 5.95
C PHE A 413 -15.21 7.47 7.18
N VAL A 414 -16.40 8.07 7.09
CA VAL A 414 -17.27 8.27 8.25
C VAL A 414 -18.44 7.29 8.33
N SER A 415 -18.92 6.79 7.18
CA SER A 415 -20.12 5.96 7.11
C SER A 415 -19.80 4.53 6.66
N ASN A 416 -20.71 3.60 6.91
CA ASN A 416 -20.56 2.19 6.55
C ASN A 416 -20.64 1.91 5.03
N VAL A 417 -20.59 2.95 4.18
CA VAL A 417 -20.59 2.82 2.71
C VAL A 417 -19.40 1.99 2.20
N SER A 418 -18.33 1.90 2.98
CA SER A 418 -17.13 1.13 2.63
C SER A 418 -17.39 -0.35 2.36
N SER A 419 -18.35 -1.01 3.03
CA SER A 419 -18.60 -2.46 2.81
C SER A 419 -19.19 -2.76 1.43
N GLU A 420 -19.76 -1.74 0.78
CA GLU A 420 -20.33 -1.84 -0.57
C GLU A 420 -19.29 -1.58 -1.66
N MET A 421 -18.09 -1.10 -1.31
CA MET A 421 -17.04 -0.81 -2.28
C MET A 421 -16.25 -2.08 -2.63
N THR A 422 -16.11 -2.35 -3.92
CA THR A 422 -15.41 -3.51 -4.48
C THR A 422 -13.95 -3.61 -4.00
N TRP A 423 -13.25 -2.48 -3.90
CA TRP A 423 -11.86 -2.45 -3.42
C TRP A 423 -11.73 -2.84 -1.94
N CYS A 424 -12.70 -2.47 -1.08
CA CYS A 424 -12.72 -2.90 0.33
C CYS A 424 -12.88 -4.41 0.41
N ARG A 425 -13.81 -4.96 -0.38
CA ARG A 425 -14.04 -6.41 -0.43
C ARG A 425 -12.81 -7.16 -0.96
N ALA A 426 -12.15 -6.61 -1.98
CA ALA A 426 -10.90 -7.17 -2.48
C ALA A 426 -9.81 -7.18 -1.41
N LEU A 427 -9.64 -6.07 -0.67
CA LEU A 427 -8.71 -5.98 0.46
C LEU A 427 -9.03 -7.03 1.53
N GLU A 428 -10.28 -7.15 1.96
CA GLU A 428 -10.72 -8.14 2.96
C GLU A 428 -10.35 -9.57 2.57
N LEU A 429 -10.48 -9.92 1.29
CA LEU A 429 -10.16 -11.25 0.78
C LEU A 429 -8.65 -11.50 0.77
N VAL A 430 -7.86 -10.58 0.20
CA VAL A 430 -6.40 -10.76 0.09
C VAL A 430 -5.71 -10.68 1.44
N GLU A 431 -6.07 -9.70 2.27
CA GLU A 431 -5.49 -9.54 3.61
C GLU A 431 -5.97 -10.67 4.54
N GLY A 432 -7.24 -11.05 4.45
CA GLY A 432 -7.75 -12.18 5.23
C GLY A 432 -7.05 -13.50 4.88
N TYR A 433 -6.76 -13.73 3.60
CA TYR A 433 -5.96 -14.87 3.19
C TYR A 433 -4.51 -14.78 3.71
N ALA A 434 -3.86 -13.62 3.59
CA ALA A 434 -2.50 -13.40 4.09
C ALA A 434 -2.36 -13.64 5.61
N GLU A 435 -3.40 -13.31 6.38
CA GLU A 435 -3.48 -13.53 7.83
C GLU A 435 -3.86 -14.96 8.22
N GLY A 436 -4.14 -15.84 7.25
CA GLY A 436 -4.53 -17.23 7.52
C GLY A 436 -5.98 -17.39 8.01
N ARG A 437 -6.89 -16.47 7.65
CA ARG A 437 -8.33 -16.62 7.94
C ARG A 437 -8.96 -17.59 6.94
N ASP A 438 -9.29 -18.81 7.39
CA ASP A 438 -9.81 -19.91 6.54
C ASP A 438 -10.98 -19.50 5.63
N ARG A 439 -11.97 -18.77 6.17
CA ARG A 439 -13.13 -18.30 5.40
C ARG A 439 -12.74 -17.38 4.24
N SER A 440 -11.68 -16.58 4.38
CA SER A 440 -11.18 -15.70 3.32
C SER A 440 -10.43 -16.49 2.25
N SER A 441 -9.77 -17.60 2.61
CA SER A 441 -9.05 -18.47 1.67
C SER A 441 -10.00 -19.09 0.64
N ASP A 442 -11.07 -19.75 1.11
CA ASP A 442 -12.03 -20.39 0.21
C ASP A 442 -12.80 -19.37 -0.62
N ALA A 443 -13.18 -18.24 -0.02
CA ALA A 443 -13.87 -17.17 -0.74
C ALA A 443 -12.97 -16.54 -1.84
N LEU A 444 -11.71 -16.23 -1.52
CA LEU A 444 -10.78 -15.65 -2.49
C LEU A 444 -10.53 -16.63 -3.66
N LYS A 445 -10.25 -17.90 -3.34
CA LYS A 445 -10.05 -18.96 -4.34
C LYS A 445 -11.28 -19.10 -5.24
N ALA A 446 -12.47 -19.20 -4.65
CA ALA A 446 -13.71 -19.33 -5.39
C ALA A 446 -13.93 -18.17 -6.35
N ILE A 447 -13.79 -16.93 -5.88
CA ILE A 447 -13.96 -15.72 -6.71
C ILE A 447 -12.96 -15.68 -7.87
N VAL A 448 -11.69 -15.98 -7.60
CA VAL A 448 -10.64 -15.95 -8.62
C VAL A 448 -10.89 -17.02 -9.69
N VAL A 449 -11.18 -18.26 -9.27
CA VAL A 449 -11.41 -19.38 -10.20
C VAL A 449 -12.69 -19.16 -11.01
N GLU A 450 -13.77 -18.73 -10.35
CA GLU A 450 -15.02 -18.38 -11.00
C GLU A 450 -14.80 -17.27 -12.03
N ALA A 451 -14.11 -16.19 -11.67
CA ALA A 451 -13.85 -15.10 -12.59
C ALA A 451 -13.02 -15.57 -13.80
N ILE A 452 -11.98 -16.38 -13.61
CA ILE A 452 -11.19 -16.95 -14.72
C ILE A 452 -12.06 -17.81 -15.64
N ASN A 453 -12.92 -18.67 -15.07
CA ASN A 453 -13.82 -19.52 -15.84
C ASN A 453 -14.89 -18.70 -16.57
N HIS A 454 -15.39 -17.63 -15.95
CA HIS A 454 -16.34 -16.70 -16.55
C HIS A 454 -15.69 -15.92 -17.71
N LEU A 455 -14.41 -15.55 -17.60
CA LEU A 455 -13.67 -14.99 -18.73
C LEU A 455 -13.70 -15.95 -19.92
N HIS A 456 -13.67 -17.27 -19.71
CA HIS A 456 -13.80 -18.30 -20.75
C HIS A 456 -15.23 -18.71 -21.10
N ARG A 457 -16.25 -17.95 -20.67
CA ARG A 457 -17.68 -18.20 -20.94
C ARG A 457 -18.15 -19.60 -20.53
N VAL A 458 -17.56 -20.18 -19.50
CA VAL A 458 -18.05 -21.45 -18.95
C VAL A 458 -19.36 -21.19 -18.20
N GLU A 459 -20.42 -21.87 -18.61
CA GLU A 459 -21.71 -21.84 -17.92
C GLU A 459 -21.63 -22.71 -16.64
N GLY A 460 -22.04 -22.14 -15.51
CA GLY A 460 -22.04 -22.81 -14.21
C GLY A 460 -20.92 -22.38 -13.26
N ILE A 461 -21.14 -22.56 -11.95
CA ILE A 461 -20.27 -22.07 -10.89
C ILE A 461 -19.15 -23.11 -10.60
N LYS A 462 -18.11 -23.14 -11.43
CA LYS A 462 -16.87 -23.87 -11.11
C LYS A 462 -15.96 -22.99 -10.27
N THR A 463 -15.78 -23.32 -8.99
CA THR A 463 -15.00 -22.53 -8.01
C THR A 463 -13.70 -23.17 -7.56
N THR A 464 -13.45 -24.42 -7.92
CA THR A 464 -12.27 -25.20 -7.48
C THR A 464 -11.27 -25.49 -8.58
N ASN A 465 -11.76 -25.63 -9.82
CA ASN A 465 -10.95 -26.01 -10.98
C ASN A 465 -11.04 -24.95 -12.07
N ILE A 466 -9.92 -24.74 -12.76
CA ILE A 466 -9.89 -23.97 -14.00
C ILE A 466 -10.28 -24.89 -15.15
N THR A 467 -11.19 -24.42 -15.97
CA THR A 467 -11.72 -25.14 -17.13
C THR A 467 -10.64 -25.54 -18.14
N GLU A 468 -10.87 -26.66 -18.82
CA GLU A 468 -10.08 -27.10 -19.97
C GLU A 468 -10.30 -26.22 -21.21
N ASN A 469 -11.46 -25.58 -21.32
CA ASN A 469 -11.83 -24.76 -22.48
C ASN A 469 -11.36 -23.31 -22.28
N GLN A 470 -10.40 -22.87 -23.08
CA GLN A 470 -9.88 -21.51 -23.06
C GLN A 470 -10.30 -20.74 -24.31
N ILE A 471 -10.66 -19.48 -24.14
CA ILE A 471 -11.00 -18.58 -25.24
C ILE A 471 -9.83 -17.64 -25.50
N ASP A 472 -9.52 -17.39 -26.79
CA ASP A 472 -8.52 -16.39 -27.17
C ASP A 472 -8.87 -14.99 -26.65
N ALA A 473 -7.85 -14.30 -26.14
CA ALA A 473 -7.88 -12.92 -25.69
C ALA A 473 -8.54 -11.95 -26.70
N ALA A 474 -8.38 -12.20 -28.00
CA ALA A 474 -8.98 -11.36 -29.05
C ALA A 474 -10.49 -11.63 -29.24
N GLY A 475 -10.96 -12.86 -28.99
CA GLY A 475 -12.37 -13.27 -29.09
C GLY A 475 -13.29 -12.59 -28.07
N PHE A 476 -12.71 -12.01 -27.01
CA PHE A 476 -13.46 -11.28 -25.98
C PHE A 476 -13.97 -9.89 -26.38
N ARG A 477 -13.51 -9.32 -27.51
CA ARG A 477 -13.88 -7.94 -27.90
C ARG A 477 -15.24 -7.80 -28.56
N THR A 478 -15.78 -8.88 -29.14
CA THR A 478 -17.05 -8.82 -29.88
C THR A 478 -17.73 -10.18 -29.83
N PRO A 479 -18.88 -10.33 -29.13
CA PRO A 479 -19.60 -11.60 -29.02
C PRO A 479 -20.02 -12.20 -30.37
N ALA A 480 -20.24 -11.34 -31.37
CA ALA A 480 -20.65 -11.73 -32.72
C ALA A 480 -19.49 -12.14 -33.65
N ARG A 481 -18.23 -12.13 -33.19
CA ARG A 481 -17.07 -12.54 -34.00
C ARG A 481 -16.79 -14.03 -33.84
N GLN A 482 -16.11 -14.58 -34.84
CA GLN A 482 -15.44 -15.87 -34.73
C GLN A 482 -14.49 -15.83 -33.52
N VAL A 483 -14.65 -16.79 -32.62
CA VAL A 483 -13.86 -16.94 -31.41
C VAL A 483 -13.01 -18.19 -31.57
N LEU A 484 -11.71 -18.06 -31.38
CA LEU A 484 -10.85 -19.23 -31.25
C LEU A 484 -10.97 -19.77 -29.82
N GLU A 485 -11.38 -21.02 -29.73
CA GLU A 485 -11.51 -21.80 -28.51
C GLU A 485 -10.42 -22.88 -28.53
N LEU A 486 -9.83 -23.13 -27.38
CA LEU A 486 -8.73 -24.06 -27.19
C LEU A 486 -9.15 -25.00 -26.07
N ASN A 487 -9.51 -26.24 -26.42
CA ASN A 487 -9.77 -27.28 -25.44
C ASN A 487 -8.43 -27.93 -25.07
N LEU A 488 -8.01 -27.78 -23.82
CA LEU A 488 -6.76 -28.32 -23.30
C LEU A 488 -6.84 -29.81 -22.92
N GLY A 489 -8.03 -30.42 -22.95
CA GLY A 489 -8.25 -31.83 -22.65
C GLY A 489 -8.08 -32.22 -21.18
N ILE A 490 -7.82 -31.25 -20.29
CA ILE A 490 -7.78 -31.41 -18.84
C ILE A 490 -8.25 -30.17 -18.09
N GLU A 491 -8.89 -30.39 -16.95
CA GLU A 491 -9.08 -29.36 -15.94
C GLU A 491 -7.85 -29.22 -15.05
N PHE A 492 -7.69 -28.03 -14.46
CA PHE A 492 -6.58 -27.74 -13.55
C PHE A 492 -7.12 -27.47 -12.14
N SER A 493 -6.63 -28.25 -11.18
CA SER A 493 -6.87 -27.97 -9.76
C SER A 493 -6.24 -26.63 -9.37
N ALA A 494 -6.95 -25.81 -8.62
CA ALA A 494 -6.46 -24.50 -8.19
C ALA A 494 -6.28 -24.43 -6.67
N THR A 495 -5.12 -23.92 -6.25
CA THR A 495 -4.79 -23.66 -4.85
C THR A 495 -4.23 -22.25 -4.69
N LEU A 496 -4.37 -21.67 -3.51
CA LEU A 496 -3.75 -20.38 -3.20
C LEU A 496 -2.41 -20.60 -2.51
N ARG A 497 -1.45 -19.72 -2.76
CA ARG A 497 -0.17 -19.63 -2.06
C ARG A 497 0.07 -18.19 -1.62
N CYS A 498 0.63 -17.96 -0.43
CA CYS A 498 1.07 -16.65 0.02
C CYS A 498 2.50 -16.67 0.53
N GLY A 499 3.17 -15.52 0.39
CA GLY A 499 4.53 -15.30 0.82
C GLY A 499 4.88 -13.80 0.80
N PRO A 500 6.08 -13.44 1.25
CA PRO A 500 7.03 -14.31 1.92
C PRO A 500 6.62 -14.59 3.38
N GLN A 501 6.83 -15.83 3.82
CA GLN A 501 6.75 -16.24 5.21
C GLN A 501 8.06 -15.84 5.91
N LEU A 502 7.95 -15.10 7.01
CA LEU A 502 9.12 -14.68 7.76
C LEU A 502 9.68 -15.85 8.59
N PRO A 503 11.02 -16.02 8.66
CA PRO A 503 11.63 -16.92 9.64
C PRO A 503 11.19 -16.56 11.07
N ARG A 504 10.98 -17.57 11.91
CA ARG A 504 10.47 -17.40 13.29
C ARG A 504 11.30 -16.39 14.10
N ILE A 505 12.63 -16.47 13.99
CA ILE A 505 13.58 -15.56 14.65
C ILE A 505 13.41 -14.09 14.23
N VAL A 506 12.77 -13.80 13.10
CA VAL A 506 12.49 -12.43 12.62
C VAL A 506 11.02 -12.04 12.83
N GLN A 507 10.10 -13.01 12.83
CA GLN A 507 8.65 -12.80 12.88
C GLN A 507 8.18 -12.02 14.11
N GLU A 508 8.87 -12.15 15.24
CA GLU A 508 8.58 -11.42 16.48
C GLU A 508 8.92 -9.92 16.39
N TYR A 509 9.82 -9.56 15.47
CA TYR A 509 10.44 -8.24 15.38
C TYR A 509 9.98 -7.40 14.19
N LEU A 510 9.41 -8.02 13.17
CA LEU A 510 8.82 -7.32 12.03
C LEU A 510 7.31 -7.44 12.06
N GLU A 511 6.61 -6.33 11.83
CA GLU A 511 5.22 -6.41 11.40
C GLU A 511 5.23 -7.05 10.01
N GLY A 512 4.88 -8.33 9.91
CA GLY A 512 4.88 -9.08 8.66
C GLY A 512 3.47 -9.40 8.20
N SER A 513 3.24 -9.31 6.89
CA SER A 513 2.07 -9.90 6.24
C SER A 513 2.50 -10.46 4.88
N PRO A 514 2.18 -11.72 4.56
CA PRO A 514 2.42 -12.30 3.24
C PRO A 514 1.64 -11.55 2.16
N SER A 515 2.23 -10.50 1.59
CA SER A 515 1.56 -9.62 0.63
C SER A 515 1.61 -10.12 -0.81
N GLU A 516 2.52 -11.05 -1.12
CA GLU A 516 2.56 -11.71 -2.43
C GLU A 516 1.64 -12.92 -2.37
N ILE A 517 0.62 -12.95 -3.22
CA ILE A 517 -0.39 -14.00 -3.27
C ILE A 517 -0.44 -14.55 -4.69
N TYR A 518 -0.55 -15.86 -4.82
CA TYR A 518 -0.62 -16.54 -6.12
C TYR A 518 -1.76 -17.54 -6.14
N LEU A 519 -2.46 -17.60 -7.28
CA LEU A 519 -3.22 -18.78 -7.67
C LEU A 519 -2.27 -19.76 -8.34
N ALA A 520 -2.13 -20.95 -7.78
CA ALA A 520 -1.36 -22.06 -8.31
C ALA A 520 -2.32 -23.06 -8.96
N ALA A 521 -2.21 -23.23 -10.27
CA ALA A 521 -3.00 -24.17 -11.05
C ALA A 521 -2.14 -25.35 -11.50
N ALA A 522 -2.58 -26.57 -11.22
CA ALA A 522 -1.84 -27.78 -11.59
C ALA A 522 -2.75 -28.84 -12.21
N SER A 523 -2.17 -29.65 -13.11
CA SER A 523 -2.83 -30.88 -13.56
C SER A 523 -2.97 -31.83 -12.38
N ILE A 524 -4.07 -32.59 -12.34
CA ILE A 524 -4.31 -33.63 -11.33
C ILE A 524 -3.18 -34.66 -11.35
N ASP A 525 -2.64 -34.97 -12.53
CA ASP A 525 -1.60 -35.99 -12.71
C ASP A 525 -0.20 -35.48 -12.37
N HIS A 526 0.01 -34.16 -12.37
CA HIS A 526 1.33 -33.52 -12.19
C HIS A 526 1.25 -32.29 -11.25
N PRO A 527 0.99 -32.50 -9.94
CA PRO A 527 0.81 -31.42 -8.98
C PRO A 527 2.09 -30.63 -8.64
N GLU A 528 3.28 -31.17 -8.96
CA GLU A 528 4.57 -30.64 -8.53
C GLU A 528 5.02 -29.36 -9.26
N ASN A 529 4.49 -29.09 -10.46
CA ASN A 529 4.88 -27.96 -11.29
C ASN A 529 3.68 -27.04 -11.64
N PRO A 530 3.08 -26.37 -10.64
CA PRO A 530 1.93 -25.52 -10.89
C PRO A 530 2.31 -24.28 -11.69
N VAL A 531 1.36 -23.83 -12.51
CA VAL A 531 1.37 -22.51 -13.14
C VAL A 531 0.89 -21.48 -12.13
N LEU A 532 1.58 -20.34 -12.03
CA LEU A 532 1.29 -19.31 -11.04
C LEU A 532 0.71 -18.05 -11.68
N LEU A 533 -0.43 -17.58 -11.16
CA LEU A 533 -0.97 -16.25 -11.42
C LEU A 533 -0.80 -15.39 -10.18
N ALA A 534 -0.01 -14.32 -10.28
CA ALA A 534 0.11 -13.34 -9.21
C ALA A 534 -1.23 -12.62 -9.00
N LEU A 535 -1.69 -12.59 -7.75
CA LEU A 535 -2.90 -11.91 -7.30
C LEU A 535 -2.50 -10.69 -6.47
N ASP A 536 -3.05 -9.54 -6.84
CA ASP A 536 -3.00 -8.32 -6.06
C ASP A 536 -4.43 -7.80 -5.83
N ALA A 537 -4.60 -6.84 -4.92
CA ALA A 537 -5.93 -6.35 -4.55
C ALA A 537 -6.71 -5.77 -5.75
N ARG A 538 -6.02 -5.17 -6.73
CA ARG A 538 -6.64 -4.60 -7.93
C ARG A 538 -7.14 -5.68 -8.88
N LEU A 539 -6.36 -6.75 -9.10
CA LEU A 539 -6.79 -7.87 -9.92
C LEU A 539 -8.00 -8.57 -9.28
N VAL A 540 -7.98 -8.76 -7.96
CA VAL A 540 -9.11 -9.34 -7.22
C VAL A 540 -10.35 -8.46 -7.31
N GLU A 541 -10.20 -7.13 -7.26
CA GLU A 541 -11.30 -6.20 -7.49
C GLU A 541 -11.92 -6.33 -8.89
N ILE A 542 -11.08 -6.48 -9.93
CA ILE A 542 -11.55 -6.73 -11.29
C ILE A 542 -12.29 -8.08 -11.35
N PHE A 543 -11.77 -9.12 -10.71
CA PHE A 543 -12.44 -10.43 -10.65
C PHE A 543 -13.78 -10.39 -9.94
N LEU A 544 -13.93 -9.65 -8.84
CA LEU A 544 -15.23 -9.42 -8.20
C LEU A 544 -16.25 -8.82 -9.18
N SER A 545 -15.81 -7.88 -10.03
CA SER A 545 -16.66 -7.27 -11.05
C SER A 545 -17.05 -8.29 -12.13
N VAL A 546 -16.11 -9.12 -12.59
CA VAL A 546 -16.35 -10.19 -13.57
C VAL A 546 -17.34 -11.22 -13.03
N SER A 547 -17.15 -11.71 -11.80
CA SER A 547 -18.07 -12.66 -11.17
C SER A 547 -19.48 -12.07 -10.97
N SER A 548 -19.58 -10.75 -10.82
CA SER A 548 -20.87 -10.03 -10.76
C SER A 548 -21.53 -9.84 -12.13
N GLY A 549 -20.99 -10.42 -13.20
CA GLY A 549 -21.51 -10.34 -14.56
C GLY A 549 -21.05 -9.13 -15.37
N PHE A 550 -20.21 -8.25 -14.80
CA PHE A 550 -19.63 -7.12 -15.53
C PHE A 550 -18.39 -7.58 -16.30
N VAL A 551 -18.61 -8.14 -17.49
CA VAL A 551 -17.53 -8.60 -18.38
C VAL A 551 -16.95 -7.42 -19.16
N ALA A 552 -16.16 -6.58 -18.50
CA ALA A 552 -15.40 -5.54 -19.17
C ALA A 552 -13.92 -5.93 -19.27
N TRP A 553 -13.54 -6.68 -20.31
CA TRP A 553 -12.13 -6.97 -20.63
C TRP A 553 -11.26 -5.71 -20.77
N GLN A 554 -11.87 -4.56 -21.06
CA GLN A 554 -11.22 -3.24 -21.02
C GLN A 554 -10.68 -2.89 -19.62
N GLY A 555 -11.36 -3.31 -18.55
CA GLY A 555 -10.95 -3.12 -17.16
C GLY A 555 -9.72 -3.92 -16.75
N LEU A 556 -9.36 -5.00 -17.46
CA LEU A 556 -8.16 -5.80 -17.13
C LEU A 556 -6.84 -5.05 -17.35
N GLY A 557 -6.83 -3.97 -18.14
CA GLY A 557 -5.69 -3.07 -18.28
C GLY A 557 -4.34 -3.79 -18.43
N THR A 558 -3.45 -3.58 -17.44
CA THR A 558 -2.10 -4.17 -17.37
C THR A 558 -2.08 -5.67 -17.06
N TYR A 559 -3.14 -6.22 -16.44
CA TYR A 559 -3.22 -7.64 -16.05
C TYR A 559 -3.48 -8.58 -17.23
N ARG A 560 -3.92 -8.06 -18.37
CA ARG A 560 -4.11 -8.86 -19.59
C ARG A 560 -2.89 -9.71 -19.94
N ARG A 561 -1.69 -9.12 -19.88
CA ARG A 561 -0.44 -9.84 -20.18
C ARG A 561 -0.11 -10.90 -19.12
N ALA A 562 -0.51 -10.71 -17.87
CA ALA A 562 -0.33 -11.72 -16.83
C ALA A 562 -1.26 -12.92 -17.08
N LEU A 563 -2.54 -12.66 -17.35
CA LEU A 563 -3.52 -13.70 -17.69
C LEU A 563 -3.17 -14.45 -18.98
N SER A 564 -2.76 -13.76 -20.05
CA SER A 564 -2.34 -14.44 -21.29
C SER A 564 -1.12 -15.36 -21.06
N ARG A 565 -0.15 -14.92 -20.24
CA ARG A 565 1.00 -15.77 -19.89
C ARG A 565 0.58 -16.98 -19.05
N PHE A 566 -0.31 -16.76 -18.10
CA PHE A 566 -0.89 -17.81 -17.27
C PHE A 566 -1.60 -18.87 -18.12
N HIS A 567 -2.47 -18.47 -19.05
CA HIS A 567 -3.15 -19.40 -19.96
C HIS A 567 -2.19 -20.13 -20.91
N ALA A 568 -1.21 -19.44 -21.47
CA ALA A 568 -0.18 -20.07 -22.30
C ALA A 568 0.64 -21.12 -21.52
N GLN A 569 0.88 -20.91 -20.22
CA GLN A 569 1.54 -21.89 -19.38
C GLN A 569 0.64 -23.10 -19.04
N LEU A 570 -0.67 -22.90 -18.88
CA LEU A 570 -1.62 -24.01 -18.73
C LEU A 570 -1.64 -24.91 -19.97
N LEU A 571 -1.55 -24.32 -21.17
CA LEU A 571 -1.38 -25.07 -22.42
C LEU A 571 -0.12 -25.95 -22.39
N VAL A 572 1.02 -25.39 -22.00
CA VAL A 572 2.28 -26.16 -21.86
C VAL A 572 2.13 -27.27 -20.82
N LEU A 573 1.44 -27.00 -19.71
CA LEU A 573 1.20 -28.01 -18.66
C LEU A 573 0.31 -29.16 -19.15
N SER A 574 -0.72 -28.87 -19.93
CA SER A 574 -1.57 -29.88 -20.59
C SER A 574 -0.76 -30.78 -21.52
N GLN A 575 0.07 -30.20 -22.38
CA GLN A 575 0.92 -30.97 -23.30
C GLN A 575 1.91 -31.89 -22.56
N ARG A 576 2.46 -31.42 -21.43
CA ARG A 576 3.35 -32.24 -20.58
C ARG A 576 2.63 -33.39 -19.90
N ALA A 577 1.35 -33.22 -19.59
CA ALA A 577 0.49 -34.28 -19.07
C ALA A 577 0.05 -35.28 -20.16
N GLY A 578 0.51 -35.12 -21.41
CA GLY A 578 0.22 -36.05 -22.51
C GLY A 578 -1.09 -35.79 -23.24
N HIS A 579 -1.72 -34.63 -23.01
CA HIS A 579 -2.95 -34.24 -23.72
C HIS A 579 -2.60 -33.49 -25.00
N GLU A 580 -3.42 -33.67 -26.03
CA GLU A 580 -3.33 -32.97 -27.31
C GLU A 580 -4.39 -31.85 -27.36
N PRO A 581 -4.00 -30.58 -27.17
CA PRO A 581 -4.93 -29.47 -27.17
C PRO A 581 -5.62 -29.35 -28.54
N ARG A 582 -6.95 -29.24 -28.53
CA ARG A 582 -7.75 -29.08 -29.74
C ARG A 582 -8.13 -27.63 -29.94
N VAL A 583 -7.91 -27.13 -31.14
CA VAL A 583 -8.35 -25.79 -31.53
C VAL A 583 -9.73 -25.91 -32.17
N THR A 584 -10.69 -25.21 -31.64
CA THR A 584 -12.03 -25.05 -32.22
C THR A 584 -12.25 -23.59 -32.58
N ILE A 585 -12.95 -23.32 -33.67
CA ILE A 585 -13.40 -21.97 -34.02
C ILE A 585 -14.91 -21.94 -33.80
N ARG A 586 -15.39 -21.09 -32.91
CA ARG A 586 -16.82 -20.84 -32.73
C ARG A 586 -17.27 -19.66 -33.58
N SER A 587 -18.33 -19.82 -34.36
CA SER A 587 -18.93 -18.75 -35.17
C SER A 587 -20.45 -18.75 -34.97
N GLY A 588 -20.95 -17.90 -34.08
CA GLY A 588 -22.35 -17.99 -33.61
C GLY A 588 -22.54 -19.27 -32.81
N ASP A 589 -23.57 -20.06 -33.16
CA ASP A 589 -23.89 -21.34 -32.51
C ASP A 589 -23.14 -22.54 -33.12
N LYS A 590 -22.23 -22.31 -34.07
CA LYS A 590 -21.48 -23.37 -34.76
C LYS A 590 -20.07 -23.49 -34.23
N HIS A 591 -19.61 -24.73 -34.05
CA HIS A 591 -18.25 -25.08 -33.67
C HIS A 591 -17.53 -25.74 -34.85
N TYR A 592 -16.28 -25.37 -35.08
CA TYR A 592 -15.44 -25.94 -36.14
C TYR A 592 -14.15 -26.47 -35.53
N GLY A 593 -13.96 -27.78 -35.50
CA GLY A 593 -12.69 -28.40 -35.13
C GLY A 593 -11.62 -28.09 -36.18
N VAL A 594 -10.45 -27.62 -35.75
CA VAL A 594 -9.30 -27.33 -36.61
C VAL A 594 -8.25 -28.41 -36.39
N SER A 595 -7.92 -29.13 -37.44
CA SER A 595 -6.82 -30.10 -37.46
C SER A 595 -5.82 -29.75 -38.57
N VAL A 596 -4.58 -30.22 -38.42
CA VAL A 596 -3.58 -30.12 -39.48
C VAL A 596 -3.50 -31.47 -40.17
N ASP A 597 -3.89 -31.52 -41.44
CA ASP A 597 -3.68 -32.68 -42.29
C ASP A 597 -2.24 -32.65 -42.81
N THR A 598 -1.44 -33.61 -42.35
CA THR A 598 -0.04 -33.78 -42.73
C THR A 598 0.15 -34.85 -43.80
N THR A 599 -0.92 -35.41 -44.38
CA THR A 599 -0.83 -36.49 -45.37
C THR A 599 -0.39 -36.02 -46.76
N GLY A 600 -0.41 -34.70 -47.03
CA GLY A 600 0.06 -34.08 -48.27
C GLY A 600 1.49 -33.54 -48.22
N THR A 601 2.01 -33.09 -49.37
CA THR A 601 3.36 -32.46 -49.50
C THR A 601 3.47 -31.10 -48.82
N SER A 602 2.37 -30.55 -48.30
CA SER A 602 2.35 -29.34 -47.48
C SER A 602 1.23 -29.47 -46.45
N PRO A 603 1.46 -29.07 -45.18
CA PRO A 603 0.44 -29.17 -44.14
C PRO A 603 -0.76 -28.29 -44.49
N GLN A 604 -1.96 -28.88 -44.52
CA GLN A 604 -3.21 -28.16 -44.77
C GLN A 604 -4.04 -28.09 -43.48
N LEU A 605 -4.63 -26.92 -43.20
CA LEU A 605 -5.60 -26.78 -42.12
C LEU A 605 -6.94 -27.33 -42.59
N ARG A 606 -7.46 -28.34 -41.90
CA ARG A 606 -8.78 -28.92 -42.12
C ARG A 606 -9.71 -28.40 -41.04
N MET A 607 -10.82 -27.80 -41.46
CA MET A 607 -11.89 -27.34 -40.56
C MET A 607 -13.10 -28.24 -40.73
N GLU A 608 -13.50 -28.93 -39.66
CA GLU A 608 -14.67 -29.80 -39.66
C GLU A 608 -15.75 -29.18 -38.77
N ALA A 609 -16.96 -29.03 -39.29
CA ALA A 609 -18.08 -28.56 -38.47
C ALA A 609 -18.45 -29.65 -37.45
N GLU A 610 -18.35 -29.31 -36.17
CA GLU A 610 -18.91 -30.09 -35.08
C GLU A 610 -20.38 -29.67 -34.95
N GLY A 611 -21.27 -30.55 -35.42
CA GLY A 611 -22.72 -30.33 -35.48
C GLY A 611 -23.43 -30.80 -34.23
#